data_AF-A0A9W6YEM2-F1
#
_entry.id   AF-A0A9W6YEM2-F1
#
_cell.length_a   1.000
_cell.length_b   1.000
_cell.length_c   1.000
_cell.angle_alpha   90.00
_cell.angle_beta   90.00
_cell.angle_gamma   90.00
#
_symmetry.space_group_name_H-M   'P 1'
#
loop_
_entity.id
_entity.type
_entity.pdbx_description
1 polymer ?
#
loop_
_entity_poly.entity_id
_entity_poly.type
_entity_poly.pdbx_seq_one_letter_code
_entity_poly.pdbx_strand_id
1 'polypeptide(L)'
;MALFGDTKSSSSLSDKQQMLQRAASAAGAAEQGLDKSASSVSGKDEEKKEENEDKEDDDDATPKRPRPFQRLDFLVRDWQDFSRNQSLAEKREDMEQYMVELLSSRKQKDLADTREQISSCFEKVACFLLPHPGHAVTEREYDGSVEAIDNRFLELLTAYLDDLFDPANLFPKKIHGVTVTSRELFTYIKTYAGLFREASIFPEAKTLLEATAEANNVNQRDKALLKYKREMEKVAGSKCQYVPVQELEAHHKACLQGAMDVFDDGARMGRRSEIMRFRQELADEIEKERHRYLEINAERDPYKNLEFYLIPGCLALALLVFRISQDLLCYEHIGYDIPLYDCKYVVILLCELENDFSCLNDLLLLICRQVSHTLSHLYWALIVFMLLIMMSTGQVMFKRVKTVISIIKTAIDASKEDGKEKKD
;
A
#
# COMPACT_ATOMS: atom_id res chain seq x y z
N MET A 1 -59.99 4.56 16.65
CA MET A 1 -59.38 3.49 15.83
C MET A 1 -57.88 3.73 15.89
N ALA A 2 -57.11 2.98 16.70
CA ALA A 2 -56.51 1.67 16.36
C ALA A 2 -55.54 1.80 15.17
N LEU A 3 -54.29 1.29 15.13
CA LEU A 3 -53.58 0.28 15.91
C LEU A 3 -52.11 0.23 15.37
N PHE A 4 -51.21 -0.37 16.17
CA PHE A 4 -49.83 -0.85 15.88
C PHE A 4 -48.63 0.06 16.16
N GLY A 5 -47.84 -0.40 17.14
CA GLY A 5 -46.53 0.11 17.54
C GLY A 5 -45.41 -0.90 17.29
N ASP A 6 -44.19 -0.38 17.41
CA ASP A 6 -42.91 -0.99 17.05
C ASP A 6 -42.51 -2.23 17.87
N THR A 7 -42.07 -3.28 17.19
CA THR A 7 -41.38 -4.45 17.76
C THR A 7 -40.20 -4.83 16.86
N LYS A 8 -38.98 -4.35 17.15
CA LYS A 8 -37.77 -4.89 16.50
C LYS A 8 -36.42 -4.74 17.22
N SER A 9 -36.34 -4.21 18.45
CA SER A 9 -35.04 -4.08 19.14
C SER A 9 -34.75 -5.11 20.25
N SER A 10 -35.72 -5.89 20.71
CA SER A 10 -35.54 -6.80 21.86
C SER A 10 -35.00 -8.19 21.54
N SER A 11 -35.06 -8.67 20.29
CA SER A 11 -34.59 -10.03 19.94
C SER A 11 -33.07 -10.16 19.86
N SER A 12 -32.37 -9.13 19.38
CA SER A 12 -30.91 -9.20 19.13
C SER A 12 -30.04 -9.24 20.40
N LEU A 13 -30.57 -8.77 21.53
CA LEU A 13 -29.88 -8.77 22.84
C LEU A 13 -30.01 -10.13 23.55
N SER A 14 -31.14 -10.81 23.38
CA SER A 14 -31.38 -12.13 23.97
C SER A 14 -30.51 -13.22 23.34
N ASP A 15 -30.30 -13.15 22.02
CA ASP A 15 -29.48 -14.14 21.28
C ASP A 15 -27.99 -14.04 21.66
N LYS A 16 -27.47 -12.82 21.91
CA LYS A 16 -26.10 -12.62 22.36
C LYS A 16 -25.86 -13.12 23.78
N GLN A 17 -26.84 -12.99 24.68
CA GLN A 17 -26.74 -13.53 26.04
C GLN A 17 -26.81 -15.07 26.07
N GLN A 18 -27.60 -15.69 25.19
CA GLN A 18 -27.64 -17.16 25.08
C GLN A 18 -26.35 -17.78 24.51
N MET A 19 -25.65 -17.09 23.59
CA MET A 19 -24.35 -17.56 23.09
C MET A 19 -23.23 -17.47 24.16
N LEU A 20 -23.25 -16.43 25.00
CA LEU A 20 -22.29 -16.27 26.10
C LEU A 20 -22.47 -17.32 27.21
N GLN A 21 -23.72 -17.71 27.54
CA GLN A 21 -23.98 -18.79 28.50
C GLN A 21 -23.59 -20.18 27.99
N ARG A 22 -23.71 -20.43 26.68
CA ARG A 22 -23.24 -21.68 26.06
C ARG A 22 -21.70 -21.78 25.99
N ALA A 23 -21.00 -20.66 25.84
CA ALA A 23 -19.54 -20.63 25.89
C ALA A 23 -19.00 -20.87 27.32
N ALA A 24 -19.67 -20.31 28.34
CA ALA A 24 -19.28 -20.50 29.74
C ALA A 24 -19.50 -21.95 30.24
N SER A 25 -20.54 -22.63 29.75
CA SER A 25 -20.80 -24.04 30.09
C SER A 25 -19.88 -25.03 29.38
N ALA A 26 -19.35 -24.68 28.20
CA ALA A 26 -18.34 -25.47 27.51
C ALA A 26 -16.94 -25.37 28.15
N ALA A 27 -16.60 -24.21 28.74
CA ALA A 27 -15.34 -24.02 29.47
C ALA A 27 -15.30 -24.79 30.81
N GLY A 28 -16.43 -24.88 31.51
CA GLY A 28 -16.53 -25.62 32.78
C GLY A 28 -16.41 -27.15 32.66
N ALA A 29 -16.48 -27.70 31.45
CA ALA A 29 -16.30 -29.14 31.21
C ALA A 29 -14.85 -29.55 30.90
N ALA A 30 -13.94 -28.60 30.68
CA ALA A 30 -12.54 -28.86 30.34
C ALA A 30 -11.57 -28.79 31.55
N GLU A 31 -12.03 -28.36 32.73
CA GLU A 31 -11.24 -28.28 33.97
C GLU A 31 -11.43 -29.51 34.90
N GLN A 32 -11.57 -30.70 34.32
CA GLN A 32 -11.42 -31.97 35.06
C GLN A 32 -10.44 -32.88 34.34
N GLY A 33 -9.16 -32.65 34.56
CA GLY A 33 -8.12 -33.53 34.05
C GLY A 33 -6.71 -32.97 34.16
N LEU A 34 -6.19 -32.89 35.39
CA LEU A 34 -4.85 -33.32 35.81
C LEU A 34 -4.42 -32.50 37.05
N ASP A 35 -4.80 -33.00 38.21
CA ASP A 35 -4.04 -32.79 39.45
C ASP A 35 -3.80 -34.18 40.04
N LYS A 36 -2.53 -34.62 40.06
CA LYS A 36 -2.06 -35.65 41.00
C LYS A 36 -0.54 -35.67 41.11
N SER A 37 -0.12 -35.42 42.36
CA SER A 37 1.12 -35.83 43.03
C SER A 37 2.11 -34.67 43.21
N ALA A 38 2.04 -33.89 44.30
CA ALA A 38 2.28 -34.19 45.71
C ALA A 38 3.60 -33.55 46.16
N SER A 39 3.51 -32.62 47.11
CA SER A 39 4.62 -32.14 47.92
C SER A 39 4.75 -33.02 49.18
N SER A 40 5.99 -33.29 49.62
CA SER A 40 6.36 -33.30 51.06
C SER A 40 7.84 -33.68 51.30
N VAL A 41 8.60 -32.68 51.77
CA VAL A 41 9.53 -32.64 52.92
C VAL A 41 10.29 -33.91 53.37
N SER A 42 11.63 -33.84 53.43
CA SER A 42 12.48 -33.97 54.66
C SER A 42 13.90 -34.44 54.31
N GLY A 43 14.93 -33.86 54.95
CA GLY A 43 16.35 -34.00 54.57
C GLY A 43 17.16 -35.13 55.21
N LYS A 44 18.41 -35.27 54.75
CA LYS A 44 19.62 -35.58 55.53
C LYS A 44 20.88 -35.52 54.66
N ASP A 45 21.98 -35.23 55.33
CA ASP A 45 23.35 -35.07 54.85
C ASP A 45 23.87 -36.19 53.95
N GLU A 46 24.73 -35.83 52.99
CA GLU A 46 25.98 -36.56 52.71
C GLU A 46 26.94 -35.69 51.88
N GLU A 47 28.12 -35.43 52.44
CA GLU A 47 29.27 -34.84 51.74
C GLU A 47 29.83 -35.82 50.70
N LYS A 48 30.13 -35.32 49.50
CA LYS A 48 31.26 -35.81 48.70
C LYS A 48 31.86 -34.69 47.86
N LYS A 49 33.15 -34.44 48.13
CA LYS A 49 34.10 -33.70 47.30
C LYS A 49 34.37 -34.45 46.00
N GLU A 50 34.69 -33.66 44.98
CA GLU A 50 35.56 -33.87 43.79
C GLU A 50 34.89 -33.14 42.62
N GLU A 51 35.53 -32.38 41.74
CA GLU A 51 36.85 -31.76 41.59
C GLU A 51 36.67 -30.76 40.41
N ASN A 52 37.55 -29.77 40.27
CA ASN A 52 37.58 -28.89 39.10
C ASN A 52 37.76 -29.69 37.81
N GLU A 53 37.02 -29.38 36.74
CA GLU A 53 37.52 -29.48 35.36
C GLU A 53 36.68 -28.59 34.43
N ASP A 54 37.39 -27.59 33.91
CA ASP A 54 37.39 -27.03 32.56
C ASP A 54 36.15 -26.35 31.93
N LYS A 55 36.46 -25.13 31.47
CA LYS A 55 35.78 -24.39 30.43
C LYS A 55 35.66 -25.26 29.19
N GLU A 56 34.44 -25.58 28.78
CA GLU A 56 34.14 -25.82 27.38
C GLU A 56 33.00 -24.88 26.97
N ASP A 57 33.29 -24.10 25.93
CA ASP A 57 32.32 -23.29 25.20
C ASP A 57 31.23 -24.23 24.65
N ASP A 58 30.10 -24.28 25.35
CA ASP A 58 28.94 -25.03 24.89
C ASP A 58 28.28 -24.25 23.75
N ASP A 59 28.73 -24.58 22.54
CA ASP A 59 28.20 -24.15 21.25
C ASP A 59 26.83 -24.82 21.04
N ASP A 60 25.84 -24.45 21.87
CA ASP A 60 24.45 -24.84 21.67
C ASP A 60 23.91 -24.14 20.43
N ALA A 61 23.87 -24.88 19.33
CA ALA A 61 23.28 -24.51 18.05
C ALA A 61 21.74 -24.47 18.10
N THR A 62 21.17 -23.86 19.16
CA THR A 62 19.84 -23.28 19.09
C THR A 62 19.96 -21.85 18.57
N PRO A 63 19.11 -21.41 17.62
CA PRO A 63 19.18 -20.02 17.15
C PRO A 63 18.83 -19.10 18.32
N LYS A 64 19.87 -18.51 18.94
CA LYS A 64 19.73 -17.52 20.01
C LYS A 64 18.75 -16.46 19.52
N ARG A 65 17.56 -16.43 20.12
CA ARG A 65 16.55 -15.42 19.78
C ARG A 65 17.18 -14.04 19.95
N PRO A 66 16.95 -13.11 19.00
CA PRO A 66 17.54 -11.78 19.11
C PRO A 66 17.09 -11.14 20.42
N ARG A 67 18.04 -10.51 21.10
CA ARG A 67 17.76 -9.78 22.35
C ARG A 67 16.83 -8.61 22.06
N PRO A 68 15.96 -8.23 23.01
CA PRO A 68 14.96 -7.17 22.78
C PRO A 68 15.58 -5.77 22.60
N PHE A 69 16.72 -5.50 23.24
CA PHE A 69 17.39 -4.21 23.21
C PHE A 69 18.85 -4.33 22.75
N GLN A 70 19.40 -3.24 22.24
CA GLN A 70 20.74 -3.22 21.65
C GLN A 70 21.79 -2.84 22.70
N ARG A 71 21.96 -1.54 22.98
CA ARG A 71 23.02 -1.04 23.85
C ARG A 71 22.43 -0.41 25.12
N LEU A 72 23.00 -0.75 26.27
CA LEU A 72 22.78 -0.10 27.56
C LEU A 72 24.10 0.45 28.08
N ASP A 73 24.16 1.76 28.33
CA ASP A 73 25.34 2.40 28.90
C ASP A 73 25.03 2.89 30.32
N PHE A 74 25.75 2.35 31.30
CA PHE A 74 25.75 2.83 32.68
C PHE A 74 26.68 4.03 32.80
N LEU A 75 26.12 5.24 32.79
CA LEU A 75 26.86 6.47 33.02
C LEU A 75 26.84 6.84 34.51
N VAL A 76 27.90 6.51 35.24
CA VAL A 76 28.02 6.84 36.67
C VAL A 76 28.57 8.24 36.80
N ARG A 77 27.86 9.10 37.54
CA ARG A 77 28.22 10.50 37.75
C ARG A 77 28.93 10.65 39.10
N ASP A 78 29.76 11.69 39.20
CA ASP A 78 30.46 12.09 40.42
C ASP A 78 31.33 10.98 41.03
N TRP A 79 31.94 10.16 40.17
CA TRP A 79 32.89 9.11 40.56
C TRP A 79 34.13 9.71 41.23
N GLN A 80 34.52 9.17 42.38
CA GLN A 80 35.56 9.77 43.23
C GLN A 80 36.90 9.02 43.19
N ASP A 81 36.92 7.77 42.73
CA ASP A 81 38.08 6.88 42.91
C ASP A 81 39.18 7.04 41.86
N PHE A 82 39.02 7.94 40.88
CA PHE A 82 40.09 8.23 39.93
C PHE A 82 41.22 9.02 40.57
N SER A 83 42.42 8.44 40.53
CA SER A 83 43.66 9.11 40.86
C SER A 83 43.91 10.28 39.89
N ARG A 84 44.56 11.33 40.40
CA ARG A 84 44.90 12.52 39.59
C ARG A 84 46.01 12.26 38.58
N ASN A 85 46.81 11.22 38.80
CA ASN A 85 47.98 10.91 37.99
C ASN A 85 47.71 9.80 36.96
N GLN A 86 46.50 9.23 36.95
CA GLN A 86 46.12 8.19 35.99
C GLN A 86 45.92 8.77 34.59
N SER A 87 46.48 8.08 33.62
CA SER A 87 46.18 8.25 32.19
C SER A 87 44.75 7.84 31.87
N LEU A 88 44.24 8.27 30.71
CA LEU A 88 42.93 7.85 30.23
C LEU A 88 42.82 6.32 30.07
N ALA A 89 43.90 5.64 29.66
CA ALA A 89 43.90 4.18 29.50
C ALA A 89 43.76 3.44 30.84
N GLU A 90 44.45 3.89 31.88
CA GLU A 90 44.32 3.30 33.23
C GLU A 90 42.91 3.52 33.78
N LYS A 91 42.33 4.72 33.57
CA LYS A 91 40.93 4.98 33.96
C LYS A 91 39.96 4.05 33.23
N ARG A 92 40.23 3.70 31.96
CA ARG A 92 39.41 2.74 31.19
C ARG A 92 39.49 1.33 31.76
N GLU A 93 40.69 0.91 32.16
CA GLU A 93 40.87 -0.38 32.83
C GLU A 93 40.10 -0.45 34.15
N ASP A 94 40.14 0.62 34.96
CA ASP A 94 39.34 0.73 36.19
C ASP A 94 37.82 0.63 35.89
N MET A 95 37.34 1.25 34.81
CA MET A 95 35.93 1.16 34.37
C MET A 95 35.54 -0.27 33.96
N GLU A 96 36.42 -0.98 33.27
CA GLU A 96 36.20 -2.38 32.88
C GLU A 96 36.15 -3.30 34.10
N GLN A 97 37.07 -3.12 35.05
CA GLN A 97 37.06 -3.87 36.32
C GLN A 97 35.78 -3.59 37.12
N TYR A 98 35.38 -2.32 37.22
CA TYR A 98 34.13 -1.94 37.87
C TYR A 98 32.92 -2.58 37.20
N MET A 99 32.90 -2.64 35.86
CA MET A 99 31.83 -3.27 35.10
C MET A 99 31.72 -4.79 35.39
N VAL A 100 32.86 -5.48 35.42
CA VAL A 100 32.89 -6.92 35.78
C VAL A 100 32.34 -7.12 37.18
N GLU A 101 32.70 -6.26 38.14
CA GLU A 101 32.17 -6.34 39.51
C GLU A 101 30.66 -6.02 39.57
N LEU A 102 30.20 -5.02 38.81
CA LEU A 102 28.81 -4.61 38.74
C LEU A 102 27.92 -5.76 38.25
N LEU A 103 28.35 -6.46 37.21
CA LEU A 103 27.62 -7.56 36.58
C LEU A 103 27.88 -8.94 37.22
N SER A 104 28.85 -9.05 38.14
CA SER A 104 29.12 -10.28 38.86
C SER A 104 27.91 -10.81 39.64
N SER A 105 27.75 -12.14 39.66
CA SER A 105 26.65 -12.78 40.38
C SER A 105 26.73 -12.48 41.88
N ARG A 106 25.59 -12.12 42.47
CA ARG A 106 25.46 -11.82 43.91
C ARG A 106 24.64 -12.91 44.58
N LYS A 107 24.92 -13.18 45.86
CA LYS A 107 24.24 -14.25 46.62
C LYS A 107 22.75 -13.98 46.88
N GLN A 108 22.33 -12.71 46.86
CA GLN A 108 20.93 -12.34 47.02
C GLN A 108 20.18 -12.58 45.72
N LYS A 109 19.11 -13.38 45.80
CA LYS A 109 18.35 -13.86 44.64
C LYS A 109 17.85 -12.72 43.73
N ASP A 110 17.17 -11.72 44.29
CA ASP A 110 16.63 -10.59 43.52
C ASP A 110 17.72 -9.81 42.74
N LEU A 111 18.93 -9.71 43.33
CA LEU A 111 20.08 -9.07 42.71
C LEU A 111 20.74 -9.92 41.62
N ALA A 112 20.67 -11.24 41.73
CA ALA A 112 21.10 -12.17 40.69
C ALA A 112 20.13 -12.14 39.50
N ASP A 113 18.83 -12.23 39.78
CA ASP A 113 17.75 -12.22 38.78
C ASP A 113 17.81 -10.94 37.93
N THR A 114 18.01 -9.77 38.57
CA THR A 114 18.13 -8.49 37.85
C THR A 114 19.33 -8.47 36.90
N ARG A 115 20.49 -9.02 37.31
CA ARG A 115 21.71 -9.04 36.47
C ARG A 115 21.58 -10.01 35.30
N GLU A 116 20.93 -11.15 35.53
CA GLU A 116 20.59 -12.10 34.47
C GLU A 116 19.60 -11.46 33.47
N GLN A 117 18.63 -10.68 33.95
CA GLN A 117 17.71 -9.93 33.10
C GLN A 117 18.42 -8.87 32.25
N ILE A 118 19.34 -8.09 32.82
CA ILE A 118 20.15 -7.14 32.04
C ILE A 118 20.93 -7.89 30.96
N SER A 119 21.59 -8.97 31.37
CA SER A 119 22.42 -9.79 30.49
C SER A 119 21.61 -10.51 29.42
N SER A 120 20.31 -10.78 29.61
CA SER A 120 19.41 -11.39 28.62
C SER A 120 18.78 -10.35 27.69
N CYS A 121 18.52 -9.14 28.19
CA CYS A 121 17.79 -8.09 27.46
C CYS A 121 18.62 -7.28 26.46
N PHE A 122 19.93 -7.08 26.71
CA PHE A 122 20.77 -6.15 25.93
C PHE A 122 21.89 -6.86 25.16
N GLU A 123 22.10 -6.50 23.89
CA GLU A 123 23.21 -6.99 23.05
C GLU A 123 24.57 -6.55 23.57
N LYS A 124 24.67 -5.29 24.03
CA LYS A 124 25.88 -4.70 24.59
C LYS A 124 25.53 -3.94 25.86
N VAL A 125 26.30 -4.18 26.92
CA VAL A 125 26.24 -3.41 28.15
C VAL A 125 27.61 -2.78 28.35
N ALA A 126 27.66 -1.46 28.52
CA ALA A 126 28.89 -0.71 28.80
C ALA A 126 28.73 0.13 30.07
N CYS A 127 29.84 0.52 30.68
CA CYS A 127 29.86 1.43 31.81
C CYS A 127 30.90 2.52 31.54
N PHE A 128 30.58 3.75 31.92
CA PHE A 128 31.48 4.87 31.87
C PHE A 128 31.36 5.66 33.16
N LEU A 129 32.51 5.94 33.78
CA LEU A 129 32.58 6.64 35.07
C LEU A 129 33.01 8.09 34.80
N LEU A 130 32.20 9.05 35.22
CA LEU A 130 32.51 10.47 35.12
C LEU A 130 32.78 11.06 36.51
N PRO A 131 33.85 11.85 36.69
CA PRO A 131 34.12 12.52 37.95
C PRO A 131 33.12 13.64 38.22
N HIS A 132 33.26 14.32 39.36
CA HIS A 132 32.48 15.52 39.65
C HIS A 132 32.82 16.64 38.65
N PRO A 133 31.83 17.36 38.08
CA PRO A 133 32.07 18.38 37.05
C PRO A 133 32.67 19.68 37.59
N GLY A 134 32.82 19.81 38.90
CA GLY A 134 33.32 21.00 39.60
C GLY A 134 32.22 21.72 40.37
N HIS A 135 32.58 22.42 41.45
CA HIS A 135 31.60 23.07 42.34
C HIS A 135 30.82 24.18 41.63
N ALA A 136 31.47 24.95 40.75
CA ALA A 136 30.83 26.01 39.97
C ALA A 136 29.66 25.49 39.12
N VAL A 137 29.75 24.26 38.58
CA VAL A 137 28.68 23.63 37.79
C VAL A 137 27.47 23.23 38.63
N THR A 138 27.66 23.03 39.95
CA THR A 138 26.58 22.65 40.87
C THR A 138 25.86 23.86 41.47
N GLU A 139 26.36 25.07 41.23
CA GLU A 139 25.76 26.31 41.72
C GLU A 139 24.47 26.64 40.94
N ARG A 140 23.53 27.30 41.62
CA ARG A 140 22.23 27.65 41.04
C ARG A 140 22.37 28.66 39.89
N GLU A 141 23.37 29.53 39.98
CA GLU A 141 23.65 30.61 39.04
C GLU A 141 24.48 30.15 37.84
N TYR A 142 24.85 28.86 37.78
CA TYR A 142 25.59 28.31 36.66
C TYR A 142 24.85 28.53 35.34
N ASP A 143 25.52 29.16 34.39
CA ASP A 143 24.97 29.59 33.09
C ASP A 143 25.22 28.58 31.97
N GLY A 144 25.88 27.46 32.27
CA GLY A 144 26.31 26.48 31.26
C GLY A 144 27.70 26.74 30.68
N SER A 145 28.47 27.71 31.21
CA SER A 145 29.81 28.04 30.72
C SER A 145 30.79 26.86 30.84
N VAL A 146 31.38 26.48 29.70
CA VAL A 146 32.37 25.40 29.61
C VAL A 146 33.65 25.70 30.43
N GLU A 147 34.01 26.97 30.56
CA GLU A 147 35.21 27.40 31.30
C GLU A 147 35.12 27.11 32.81
N ALA A 148 33.90 27.01 33.34
CA ALA A 148 33.67 26.70 34.76
C ALA A 148 33.65 25.19 35.05
N ILE A 149 33.74 24.34 34.02
CA ILE A 149 33.75 22.88 34.14
C ILE A 149 35.16 22.40 34.44
N ASP A 150 35.30 21.48 35.39
CA ASP A 150 36.58 20.87 35.73
C ASP A 150 37.20 20.16 34.52
N ASN A 151 38.47 20.46 34.23
CA ASN A 151 39.17 19.92 33.06
C ASN A 151 39.26 18.39 33.06
N ARG A 152 39.30 17.73 34.23
CA ARG A 152 39.32 16.25 34.32
C ARG A 152 37.97 15.67 33.92
N PHE A 153 36.88 16.35 34.23
CA PHE A 153 35.56 15.99 33.75
C PHE A 153 35.46 16.20 32.24
N LEU A 154 35.94 17.33 31.72
CA LEU A 154 35.94 17.60 30.27
C LEU A 154 36.76 16.57 29.48
N GLU A 155 37.93 16.18 29.96
CA GLU A 155 38.76 15.13 29.33
C GLU A 155 37.96 13.82 29.16
N LEU A 156 37.34 13.34 30.24
CA LEU A 156 36.58 12.09 30.23
C LEU A 156 35.24 12.21 29.50
N LEU A 157 34.55 13.34 29.61
CA LEU A 157 33.32 13.60 28.87
C LEU A 157 33.60 13.62 27.36
N THR A 158 34.70 14.25 26.94
CA THR A 158 35.11 14.28 25.53
C THR A 158 35.35 12.86 25.04
N ALA A 159 36.14 12.06 25.79
CA ALA A 159 36.39 10.66 25.45
C ALA A 159 35.10 9.80 25.38
N TYR A 160 34.13 10.05 26.27
CA TYR A 160 32.83 9.39 26.23
C TYR A 160 32.00 9.77 24.99
N LEU A 161 31.94 11.07 24.68
CA LEU A 161 31.18 11.57 23.53
C LEU A 161 31.80 11.09 22.21
N ASP A 162 33.13 11.10 22.12
CA ASP A 162 33.86 10.55 20.97
C ASP A 162 33.49 9.08 20.76
N ASP A 163 33.51 8.25 21.81
CA ASP A 163 33.10 6.84 21.70
C ASP A 163 31.62 6.68 21.35
N LEU A 164 30.73 7.50 21.93
CA LEU A 164 29.29 7.37 21.75
C LEU A 164 28.86 7.74 20.32
N PHE A 165 29.48 8.77 19.76
CA PHE A 165 29.14 9.30 18.44
C PHE A 165 30.12 8.90 17.33
N ASP A 166 31.14 8.09 17.64
CA ASP A 166 32.03 7.53 16.62
C ASP A 166 31.21 6.78 15.55
N PRO A 167 31.44 7.02 14.24
CA PRO A 167 30.71 6.35 13.18
C PRO A 167 30.72 4.82 13.26
N ALA A 168 31.77 4.20 13.83
CA ALA A 168 31.85 2.76 14.03
C ALA A 168 30.94 2.26 15.17
N ASN A 169 30.52 3.14 16.08
CA ASN A 169 29.63 2.84 17.21
C ASN A 169 28.17 3.26 16.96
N LEU A 170 27.87 3.89 15.82
CA LEU A 170 26.52 4.26 15.41
C LEU A 170 25.80 3.09 14.73
N PHE A 171 24.95 2.40 15.49
CA PHE A 171 24.15 1.30 14.98
C PHE A 171 22.71 1.74 14.69
N PRO A 172 22.13 1.31 13.56
CA PRO A 172 20.74 1.60 13.29
C PRO A 172 19.84 0.86 14.30
N LYS A 173 18.69 1.46 14.62
CA LYS A 173 17.73 0.85 15.55
C LYS A 173 17.25 -0.48 14.97
N LYS A 174 17.30 -1.54 15.78
CA LYS A 174 16.75 -2.85 15.45
C LYS A 174 15.61 -3.21 16.39
N ILE A 175 14.62 -3.90 15.85
CA ILE A 175 13.52 -4.55 16.59
C ILE A 175 13.42 -5.97 16.03
N HIS A 176 13.52 -6.97 16.91
CA HIS A 176 13.60 -8.39 16.52
C HIS A 176 14.68 -8.68 15.46
N GLY A 177 15.84 -8.04 15.58
CA GLY A 177 16.98 -8.21 14.67
C GLY A 177 16.83 -7.51 13.31
N VAL A 178 15.68 -6.92 13.00
CA VAL A 178 15.43 -6.19 11.75
C VAL A 178 15.67 -4.70 11.96
N THR A 179 16.41 -4.09 11.04
CA THR A 179 16.66 -2.63 11.03
C THR A 179 15.38 -1.85 10.76
N VAL A 180 15.15 -0.81 11.55
CA VAL A 180 13.95 0.03 11.54
C VAL A 180 14.28 1.39 10.94
N THR A 181 13.49 1.82 9.95
CA THR A 181 13.58 3.16 9.36
C THR A 181 12.90 4.21 10.25
N SER A 182 13.17 5.49 10.01
CA SER A 182 12.55 6.59 10.78
C SER A 182 11.01 6.58 10.73
N ARG A 183 10.42 6.23 9.58
CA ARG A 183 8.97 6.11 9.43
C ARG A 183 8.41 4.94 10.24
N GLU A 184 9.08 3.79 10.20
CA GLU A 184 8.66 2.61 10.95
C GLU A 184 8.80 2.85 12.47
N LEU A 185 9.88 3.51 12.89
CA LEU A 185 10.13 3.88 14.29
C LEU A 185 9.02 4.77 14.85
N PHE A 186 8.52 5.72 14.05
CA PHE A 186 7.41 6.58 14.45
C PHE A 186 6.12 5.78 14.73
N THR A 187 5.84 4.73 13.95
CA THR A 187 4.72 3.82 14.21
C THR A 187 4.89 3.12 15.56
N TYR A 188 6.07 2.59 15.86
CA TYR A 188 6.35 1.97 17.17
C TYR A 188 6.16 2.95 18.33
N ILE A 189 6.67 4.18 18.21
CA ILE A 189 6.51 5.22 19.23
C ILE A 189 5.03 5.50 19.50
N LYS A 190 4.23 5.65 18.44
CA LYS A 190 2.79 5.88 18.57
C LYS A 190 2.07 4.72 19.25
N THR A 191 2.37 3.48 18.86
CA THR A 191 1.73 2.30 19.42
C THR A 191 2.08 2.14 20.90
N TYR A 192 3.35 2.29 21.28
CA TYR A 192 3.75 2.23 22.69
C TYR A 192 3.14 3.37 23.52
N ALA A 193 3.16 4.61 23.02
CA ALA A 193 2.55 5.73 23.71
C ALA A 193 1.04 5.53 23.91
N GLY A 194 0.35 4.98 22.90
CA GLY A 194 -1.07 4.60 22.99
C GLY A 194 -1.32 3.57 24.09
N LEU A 195 -0.49 2.52 24.14
CA LEU A 195 -0.58 1.47 25.15
C LEU A 195 -0.44 2.01 26.58
N PHE A 196 0.55 2.88 26.83
CA PHE A 196 0.75 3.49 28.15
C PHE A 196 -0.33 4.50 28.53
N ARG A 197 -1.00 5.12 27.56
CA ARG A 197 -2.11 6.06 27.80
C ARG A 197 -3.39 5.32 28.22
N GLU A 198 -3.64 4.16 27.65
CA GLU A 198 -4.88 3.39 27.87
C GLU A 198 -4.81 2.51 29.11
N ALA A 199 -3.60 2.11 29.51
CA ALA A 199 -3.42 1.29 30.69
C ALA A 199 -3.49 2.13 31.98
N SER A 200 -4.35 1.73 32.92
CA SER A 200 -4.41 2.33 34.27
C SER A 200 -3.28 1.87 35.20
N ILE A 201 -2.61 0.79 34.83
CA ILE A 201 -1.44 0.18 35.49
C ILE A 201 -0.40 -0.09 34.40
N PHE A 202 0.89 -0.17 34.75
CA PHE A 202 1.96 -0.51 33.80
C PHE A 202 1.58 -1.76 32.98
N PRO A 203 1.61 -1.69 31.63
CA PRO A 203 1.16 -2.79 30.78
C PRO A 203 2.01 -4.04 30.98
N GLU A 204 1.35 -5.20 31.03
CA GLU A 204 2.05 -6.48 31.13
C GLU A 204 2.97 -6.72 29.92
N ALA A 205 4.05 -7.48 30.12
CA ALA A 205 5.02 -7.80 29.06
C ALA A 205 4.37 -8.46 27.84
N LYS A 206 3.32 -9.27 28.05
CA LYS A 206 2.53 -9.88 26.97
C LYS A 206 1.88 -8.81 26.08
N THR A 207 1.33 -7.77 26.68
CA THR A 207 0.67 -6.66 25.97
C THR A 207 1.69 -5.82 25.20
N LEU A 208 2.89 -5.60 25.75
CA LEU A 208 3.98 -4.93 25.03
C LEU A 208 4.45 -5.73 23.81
N LEU A 209 4.54 -7.06 23.92
CA LEU A 209 4.91 -7.93 22.80
C LEU A 209 3.83 -7.91 21.71
N GLU A 210 2.56 -7.98 22.07
CA GLU A 210 1.43 -7.89 21.14
C GLU A 210 1.42 -6.52 20.41
N ALA A 211 1.61 -5.43 21.14
CA ALA A 211 1.74 -4.08 20.57
C ALA A 211 2.94 -3.96 19.60
N THR A 212 4.08 -4.57 19.94
CA THR A 212 5.26 -4.61 19.07
C THR A 212 4.96 -5.37 17.77
N ALA A 213 4.27 -6.50 17.87
CA ALA A 213 3.87 -7.31 16.73
C ALA A 213 2.91 -6.57 15.81
N GLU A 214 1.90 -5.91 16.39
CA GLU A 214 0.95 -5.09 15.65
C GLU A 214 1.64 -3.94 14.90
N ALA A 215 2.49 -3.17 15.59
CA ALA A 215 3.26 -2.09 14.97
C ALA A 215 4.14 -2.58 13.82
N ASN A 216 4.78 -3.76 13.96
CA ASN A 216 5.52 -4.39 12.86
C ASN A 216 4.60 -4.68 11.68
N ASN A 217 3.46 -5.36 11.90
CA ASN A 217 2.56 -5.77 10.82
C ASN A 217 1.97 -4.56 10.07
N VAL A 218 1.63 -3.48 10.78
CA VAL A 218 1.23 -2.19 10.17
C VAL A 218 2.33 -1.63 9.28
N ASN A 219 3.57 -1.57 9.80
CA ASN A 219 4.72 -1.10 9.04
C ASN A 219 4.96 -1.93 7.76
N GLN A 220 4.86 -3.26 7.84
CA GLN A 220 5.04 -4.13 6.67
C GLN A 220 3.91 -3.99 5.66
N ARG A 221 2.66 -3.83 6.09
CA ARG A 221 1.51 -3.53 5.21
C ARG A 221 1.77 -2.24 4.43
N ASP A 222 2.10 -1.16 5.12
CA ASP A 222 2.31 0.15 4.50
C ASP A 222 3.50 0.13 3.54
N LYS A 223 4.58 -0.61 3.89
CA LYS A 223 5.76 -0.81 3.05
C LYS A 223 5.43 -1.60 1.77
N ALA A 224 4.68 -2.69 1.90
CA ALA A 224 4.22 -3.50 0.78
C ALA A 224 3.31 -2.70 -0.17
N LEU A 225 2.34 -1.96 0.38
CA LEU A 225 1.45 -1.10 -0.39
C LEU A 225 2.24 -0.01 -1.13
N LEU A 226 3.24 0.60 -0.48
CA LEU A 226 4.08 1.60 -1.13
C LEU A 226 4.88 1.03 -2.29
N LYS A 227 5.40 -0.21 -2.16
CA LYS A 227 6.06 -0.92 -3.27
C LYS A 227 5.11 -1.12 -4.43
N TYR A 228 3.90 -1.64 -4.17
CA TYR A 228 2.87 -1.81 -5.20
C TYR A 228 2.58 -0.49 -5.93
N LYS A 229 2.28 0.58 -5.18
CA LYS A 229 1.98 1.90 -5.75
C LYS A 229 3.12 2.41 -6.64
N ARG A 230 4.37 2.28 -6.17
CA ARG A 230 5.55 2.73 -6.91
C ARG A 230 5.74 1.98 -8.22
N GLU A 231 5.56 0.66 -8.23
CA GLU A 231 5.73 -0.15 -9.45
C GLU A 231 4.58 0.05 -10.44
N MET A 232 3.34 0.22 -9.96
CA MET A 232 2.20 0.55 -10.82
C MET A 232 2.31 1.95 -11.43
N GLU A 233 2.78 2.94 -10.69
CA GLU A 233 2.94 4.33 -11.17
C GLU A 233 3.93 4.42 -12.34
N LYS A 234 4.91 3.51 -12.45
CA LYS A 234 5.84 3.48 -13.60
C LYS A 234 5.13 3.22 -14.93
N VAL A 235 4.07 2.41 -14.92
CA VAL A 235 3.37 1.97 -16.14
C VAL A 235 2.04 2.71 -16.33
N ALA A 236 1.26 2.87 -15.26
CA ALA A 236 -0.08 3.46 -15.29
C ALA A 236 -0.16 4.81 -14.55
N GLY A 237 0.97 5.45 -14.27
CA GLY A 237 1.01 6.71 -13.55
C GLY A 237 0.41 7.89 -14.31
N SER A 238 0.28 9.04 -13.66
CA SER A 238 -0.40 10.23 -14.21
C SER A 238 0.19 10.76 -15.53
N LYS A 239 1.47 10.48 -15.80
CA LYS A 239 2.22 10.96 -16.97
C LYS A 239 2.34 9.91 -18.09
N CYS A 240 1.85 8.70 -17.87
CA CYS A 240 1.99 7.60 -18.82
C CYS A 240 0.91 7.64 -19.91
N GLN A 241 1.21 7.04 -21.07
CA GLN A 241 0.23 6.85 -22.13
C GLN A 241 -0.75 5.72 -21.79
N TYR A 242 -1.78 5.54 -22.62
CA TYR A 242 -2.69 4.41 -22.48
C TYR A 242 -1.95 3.08 -22.64
N VAL A 243 -2.22 2.14 -21.75
CA VAL A 243 -1.72 0.77 -21.81
C VAL A 243 -2.89 -0.18 -22.01
N PRO A 244 -2.80 -1.19 -22.92
CA PRO A 244 -3.84 -2.20 -23.06
C PRO A 244 -4.18 -2.88 -21.73
N VAL A 245 -5.46 -3.13 -21.47
CA VAL A 245 -5.94 -3.69 -20.19
C VAL A 245 -5.26 -5.02 -19.85
N GLN A 246 -5.02 -5.88 -20.85
CA GLN A 246 -4.34 -7.16 -20.65
C GLN A 246 -2.90 -7.00 -20.14
N GLU A 247 -2.16 -6.03 -20.67
CA GLU A 247 -0.78 -5.74 -20.25
C GLU A 247 -0.76 -5.10 -18.86
N LEU A 248 -1.70 -4.20 -18.59
CA LEU A 248 -1.85 -3.59 -17.28
C LEU A 248 -2.23 -4.62 -16.20
N GLU A 249 -3.09 -5.59 -16.52
CA GLU A 249 -3.43 -6.69 -15.63
C GLU A 249 -2.24 -7.64 -15.38
N ALA A 250 -1.44 -7.93 -16.40
CA ALA A 250 -0.24 -8.73 -16.25
C ALA A 250 0.78 -8.03 -15.33
N HIS A 251 1.00 -6.73 -15.53
CA HIS A 251 1.87 -5.92 -14.67
C HIS A 251 1.34 -5.83 -13.23
N HIS A 252 0.02 -5.64 -13.08
CA HIS A 252 -0.64 -5.66 -11.77
C HIS A 252 -0.37 -6.97 -11.02
N LYS A 253 -0.51 -8.13 -11.66
CA LYS A 253 -0.26 -9.43 -11.03
C LYS A 253 1.18 -9.54 -10.52
N ALA A 254 2.15 -9.10 -11.31
CA ALA A 254 3.56 -9.08 -10.90
C ALA A 254 3.79 -8.13 -9.71
N CYS A 255 3.18 -6.93 -9.74
CA CYS A 255 3.27 -5.97 -8.65
C CYS A 255 2.59 -6.46 -7.36
N LEU A 256 1.43 -7.10 -7.48
CA LEU A 256 0.69 -7.72 -6.38
C LEU A 256 1.54 -8.79 -5.70
N GLN A 257 2.08 -9.73 -6.48
CA GLN A 257 2.94 -10.78 -5.94
C GLN A 257 4.15 -10.17 -5.23
N GLY A 258 4.86 -9.24 -5.88
CA GLY A 258 6.01 -8.60 -5.27
C GLY A 258 5.69 -7.78 -4.01
N ALA A 259 4.48 -7.28 -3.86
CA ALA A 259 4.03 -6.62 -2.64
C ALA A 259 3.68 -7.63 -1.53
N MET A 260 3.00 -8.73 -1.88
CA MET A 260 2.70 -9.81 -0.94
C MET A 260 3.98 -10.46 -0.40
N ASP A 261 4.98 -10.69 -1.24
CA ASP A 261 6.27 -11.24 -0.82
C ASP A 261 6.94 -10.34 0.23
N VAL A 262 6.90 -9.01 0.03
CA VAL A 262 7.46 -8.05 1.01
C VAL A 262 6.73 -8.10 2.34
N PHE A 263 5.41 -8.26 2.32
CA PHE A 263 4.63 -8.41 3.54
C PHE A 263 4.95 -9.72 4.24
N ASP A 264 4.89 -10.84 3.50
CA ASP A 264 5.08 -12.19 4.03
C ASP A 264 6.52 -12.37 4.59
N ASP A 265 7.52 -11.71 4.01
CA ASP A 265 8.89 -11.70 4.52
C ASP A 265 9.08 -10.85 5.78
N GLY A 266 8.37 -9.73 5.91
CA GLY A 266 8.53 -8.82 7.05
C GLY A 266 7.62 -9.13 8.25
N ALA A 267 6.40 -9.60 8.01
CA ALA A 267 5.33 -9.74 9.00
C ALA A 267 5.42 -11.08 9.74
N ARG A 268 6.54 -11.31 10.44
CA ARG A 268 6.85 -12.59 11.12
C ARG A 268 6.57 -12.58 12.63
N MET A 269 5.96 -11.51 13.14
CA MET A 269 5.78 -11.30 14.58
C MET A 269 4.30 -11.35 14.98
N GLY A 270 4.03 -11.98 16.13
CA GLY A 270 2.69 -12.06 16.72
C GLY A 270 1.91 -13.31 16.30
N ARG A 271 0.59 -13.29 16.52
CA ARG A 271 -0.29 -14.41 16.20
C ARG A 271 -0.52 -14.50 14.69
N ARG A 272 -0.50 -15.72 14.15
CA ARG A 272 -0.76 -15.98 12.72
C ARG A 272 -2.11 -15.43 12.25
N SER A 273 -3.13 -15.45 13.09
CA SER A 273 -4.45 -14.88 12.78
C SER A 273 -4.40 -13.36 12.55
N GLU A 274 -3.59 -12.63 13.33
CA GLU A 274 -3.45 -11.18 13.20
C GLU A 274 -2.62 -10.81 11.97
N ILE A 275 -1.53 -11.55 11.72
CA ILE A 275 -0.73 -11.40 10.49
C ILE A 275 -1.62 -11.61 9.26
N MET A 276 -2.46 -12.66 9.25
CA MET A 276 -3.40 -12.92 8.16
C MET A 276 -4.45 -11.83 8.00
N ARG A 277 -4.92 -11.21 9.09
CA ARG A 277 -5.83 -10.06 9.03
C ARG A 277 -5.18 -8.90 8.30
N PHE A 278 -3.96 -8.51 8.68
CA PHE A 278 -3.22 -7.43 8.01
C PHE A 278 -2.85 -7.77 6.56
N ARG A 279 -2.58 -9.04 6.27
CA ARG A 279 -2.36 -9.53 4.89
C ARG A 279 -3.62 -9.36 4.02
N GLN A 280 -4.79 -9.63 4.58
CA GLN A 280 -6.06 -9.41 3.89
C GLN A 280 -6.35 -7.92 3.70
N GLU A 281 -6.12 -7.09 4.72
CA GLU A 281 -6.23 -5.63 4.61
C GLU A 281 -5.33 -5.08 3.49
N LEU A 282 -4.09 -5.58 3.38
CA LEU A 282 -3.19 -5.24 2.27
C LEU A 282 -3.78 -5.61 0.91
N ALA A 283 -4.34 -6.81 0.78
CA ALA A 283 -4.95 -7.28 -0.47
C ALA A 283 -6.12 -6.36 -0.87
N ASP A 284 -6.98 -6.01 0.08
CA ASP A 284 -8.12 -5.13 -0.14
C ASP A 284 -7.69 -3.71 -0.52
N GLU A 285 -6.61 -3.18 0.08
CA GLU A 285 -6.04 -1.88 -0.28
C GLU A 285 -5.39 -1.87 -1.67
N ILE A 286 -4.65 -2.93 -2.01
CA ILE A 286 -4.07 -3.09 -3.35
C ILE A 286 -5.18 -3.17 -4.40
N GLU A 287 -6.27 -3.86 -4.09
CA GLU A 287 -7.41 -3.99 -4.99
C GLU A 287 -8.09 -2.64 -5.24
N LYS A 288 -8.26 -1.80 -4.20
CA LYS A 288 -8.75 -0.42 -4.38
C LYS A 288 -7.84 0.40 -5.28
N GLU A 289 -6.52 0.28 -5.11
CA GLU A 289 -5.54 0.98 -5.95
C GLU A 289 -5.53 0.44 -7.38
N ARG A 290 -5.75 -0.87 -7.59
CA ARG A 290 -5.91 -1.47 -8.92
C ARG A 290 -7.07 -0.82 -9.67
N HIS A 291 -8.24 -0.68 -9.03
CA HIS A 291 -9.39 -0.01 -9.63
C HIS A 291 -9.06 1.44 -10.00
N ARG A 292 -8.40 2.19 -9.11
CA ARG A 292 -7.95 3.56 -9.39
C ARG A 292 -7.06 3.65 -10.62
N TYR A 293 -6.06 2.76 -10.76
CA TYR A 293 -5.18 2.74 -11.94
C TYR A 293 -5.93 2.34 -13.23
N LEU A 294 -6.91 1.43 -13.14
CA LEU A 294 -7.75 1.06 -14.29
C LEU A 294 -8.61 2.22 -14.77
N GLU A 295 -9.23 2.97 -13.87
CA GLU A 295 -10.03 4.15 -14.21
C GLU A 295 -9.18 5.21 -14.90
N ILE A 296 -8.03 5.55 -14.30
CA ILE A 296 -7.08 6.51 -14.86
C ILE A 296 -6.59 6.09 -16.26
N ASN A 297 -6.31 4.80 -16.44
CA ASN A 297 -5.90 4.27 -17.73
C ASN A 297 -7.05 4.29 -18.74
N ALA A 298 -8.26 3.91 -18.35
CA ALA A 298 -9.44 3.91 -19.22
C ALA A 298 -9.84 5.31 -19.70
N GLU A 299 -9.58 6.36 -18.93
CA GLU A 299 -9.76 7.76 -19.39
C GLU A 299 -8.86 8.14 -20.56
N ARG A 300 -7.72 7.46 -20.72
CA ARG A 300 -6.73 7.72 -21.77
C ARG A 300 -6.92 6.86 -23.01
N ASP A 301 -7.87 5.93 -22.97
CA ASP A 301 -8.13 5.02 -24.08
C ASP A 301 -8.45 5.82 -25.36
N PRO A 302 -7.65 5.66 -26.43
CA PRO A 302 -7.85 6.41 -27.66
C PRO A 302 -9.15 6.05 -28.39
N TYR A 303 -9.70 4.86 -28.16
CA TYR A 303 -10.92 4.35 -28.78
C TYR A 303 -12.17 4.62 -27.95
N LYS A 304 -12.00 5.05 -26.69
CA LYS A 304 -13.13 5.43 -25.85
C LYS A 304 -13.88 6.61 -26.47
N ASN A 305 -15.20 6.44 -26.56
CA ASN A 305 -16.15 7.37 -27.18
C ASN A 305 -16.07 7.43 -28.72
N LEU A 306 -15.36 6.53 -29.40
CA LEU A 306 -15.31 6.52 -30.87
C LEU A 306 -16.69 6.25 -31.50
N GLU A 307 -17.54 5.47 -30.82
CA GLU A 307 -18.91 5.16 -31.23
C GLU A 307 -19.78 6.41 -31.45
N PHE A 308 -19.61 7.45 -30.61
CA PHE A 308 -20.36 8.71 -30.72
C PHE A 308 -20.04 9.48 -32.02
N TYR A 309 -18.95 9.13 -32.70
CA TYR A 309 -18.53 9.76 -33.95
C TYR A 309 -18.74 8.86 -35.16
N LEU A 310 -18.47 7.56 -35.02
CA LEU A 310 -18.69 6.57 -36.08
C LEU A 310 -20.16 6.47 -36.46
N ILE A 311 -21.07 6.44 -35.47
CA ILE A 311 -22.50 6.26 -35.74
C ILE A 311 -23.09 7.43 -36.56
N PRO A 312 -22.92 8.71 -36.17
CA PRO A 312 -23.39 9.83 -37.00
C PRO A 312 -22.70 9.92 -38.36
N GLY A 313 -21.39 9.62 -38.42
CA GLY A 313 -20.62 9.64 -39.66
C GLY A 313 -21.09 8.57 -40.67
N CYS A 314 -21.30 7.33 -40.21
CA CYS A 314 -21.85 6.26 -41.03
C CYS A 314 -23.28 6.57 -41.48
N LEU A 315 -24.12 7.18 -40.63
CA LEU A 315 -25.47 7.60 -40.99
C LEU A 315 -25.45 8.69 -42.07
N ALA A 316 -24.59 9.71 -41.92
CA ALA A 316 -24.44 10.77 -42.92
C ALA A 316 -23.94 10.21 -44.26
N LEU A 317 -22.99 9.28 -44.23
CA LEU A 317 -22.50 8.60 -45.44
C LEU A 317 -23.59 7.73 -46.09
N ALA A 318 -24.37 6.98 -45.31
CA ALA A 318 -25.47 6.17 -45.82
C ALA A 318 -26.54 7.04 -46.49
N LEU A 319 -26.91 8.17 -45.87
CA LEU A 319 -27.83 9.14 -46.46
C LEU A 319 -27.27 9.76 -47.75
N LEU A 320 -25.97 10.03 -47.80
CA LEU A 320 -25.30 10.55 -49.00
C LEU A 320 -25.28 9.51 -50.13
N VAL A 321 -24.91 8.26 -49.84
CA VAL A 321 -24.90 7.16 -50.83
C VAL A 321 -26.31 6.89 -51.34
N PHE A 322 -27.30 6.86 -50.43
CA PHE A 322 -28.69 6.73 -50.81
C PHE A 322 -29.12 7.88 -51.74
N ARG A 323 -28.77 9.12 -51.40
CA ARG A 323 -29.03 10.29 -52.24
C ARG A 323 -28.38 10.18 -53.63
N ILE A 324 -27.11 9.78 -53.70
CA ILE A 324 -26.38 9.57 -54.97
C ILE A 324 -27.03 8.45 -55.78
N SER A 325 -27.43 7.35 -55.12
CA SER A 325 -28.11 6.24 -55.80
C SER A 325 -29.46 6.65 -56.38
N GLN A 326 -30.21 7.50 -55.66
CA GLN A 326 -31.45 8.09 -56.17
C GLN A 326 -31.17 9.03 -57.35
N ASP A 327 -30.13 9.86 -57.28
CA ASP A 327 -29.73 10.70 -58.42
C ASP A 327 -29.31 9.85 -59.63
N LEU A 328 -28.57 8.77 -59.42
CA LEU A 328 -28.07 7.91 -60.50
C LEU A 328 -29.20 7.09 -61.15
N LEU A 329 -30.17 6.62 -60.35
CA LEU A 329 -31.32 5.85 -60.81
C LEU A 329 -32.44 6.75 -61.37
N CYS A 330 -32.53 8.01 -60.95
CA CYS A 330 -33.52 8.98 -61.42
C CYS A 330 -32.97 10.00 -62.44
N TYR A 331 -31.72 9.88 -62.92
CA TYR A 331 -31.21 10.77 -63.96
C TYR A 331 -31.71 10.35 -65.34
N GLU A 332 -32.66 11.13 -65.82
CA GLU A 332 -33.20 11.14 -67.16
C GLU A 332 -32.15 11.74 -68.13
N HIS A 333 -31.25 10.90 -68.65
CA HIS A 333 -30.67 10.92 -70.01
C HIS A 333 -29.39 10.06 -70.07
N ILE A 334 -29.54 8.75 -70.15
CA ILE A 334 -28.64 7.93 -70.97
C ILE A 334 -29.54 7.38 -72.06
N GLY A 335 -29.32 7.85 -73.29
CA GLY A 335 -30.08 7.40 -74.45
C GLY A 335 -29.87 5.92 -74.69
N TYR A 336 -30.75 5.10 -74.11
CA TYR A 336 -31.14 3.77 -74.54
C TYR A 336 -32.47 3.45 -73.86
N ASP A 337 -33.52 3.31 -74.67
CA ASP A 337 -34.86 2.89 -74.26
C ASP A 337 -34.82 1.50 -73.59
N ILE A 338 -34.75 1.44 -72.25
CA ILE A 338 -35.08 0.24 -71.48
C ILE A 338 -35.83 0.68 -70.20
N PRO A 339 -37.02 0.12 -69.92
CA PRO A 339 -37.94 0.65 -68.91
C PRO A 339 -37.57 0.13 -67.52
N LEU A 340 -37.42 1.01 -66.53
CA LEU A 340 -37.37 0.59 -65.13
C LEU A 340 -38.00 1.63 -64.19
N TYR A 341 -38.99 1.12 -63.46
CA TYR A 341 -39.76 1.68 -62.34
C TYR A 341 -40.80 2.77 -62.66
N ASP A 342 -41.95 2.22 -63.04
CA ASP A 342 -43.22 2.89 -63.29
C ASP A 342 -43.83 3.43 -61.98
N CYS A 343 -43.69 4.74 -61.75
CA CYS A 343 -44.51 5.48 -60.78
C CYS A 343 -45.98 5.63 -61.24
N LYS A 344 -46.45 4.88 -62.25
CA LYS A 344 -47.85 4.89 -62.70
C LYS A 344 -48.83 4.14 -61.80
N TYR A 345 -48.38 3.22 -60.94
CA TYR A 345 -49.31 2.36 -60.20
C TYR A 345 -50.11 3.04 -59.08
N VAL A 346 -49.75 4.26 -58.66
CA VAL A 346 -50.59 5.07 -57.76
C VAL A 346 -51.59 5.95 -58.54
N VAL A 347 -51.33 6.20 -59.83
CA VAL A 347 -52.16 7.06 -60.68
C VAL A 347 -53.34 6.29 -61.28
N ILE A 348 -53.18 4.98 -61.51
CA ILE A 348 -54.19 4.17 -62.19
C ILE A 348 -55.44 3.93 -61.33
N LEU A 349 -55.37 3.99 -60.00
CA LEU A 349 -56.55 3.77 -59.15
C LEU A 349 -57.43 5.02 -58.93
N LEU A 350 -57.00 6.21 -59.37
CA LEU A 350 -57.76 7.46 -59.24
C LEU A 350 -58.25 8.02 -60.59
N CYS A 351 -57.94 7.35 -61.72
CA CYS A 351 -58.25 7.84 -63.08
C CYS A 351 -59.40 7.08 -63.77
N GLU A 352 -60.27 6.38 -63.03
CA GLU A 352 -61.51 5.80 -63.61
C GLU A 352 -62.71 6.76 -63.59
N LEU A 353 -62.55 8.01 -63.13
CA LEU A 353 -63.58 9.04 -63.23
C LEU A 353 -63.00 10.36 -63.75
N GLU A 354 -63.51 10.73 -64.93
CA GLU A 354 -63.58 12.07 -65.54
C GLU A 354 -62.43 12.58 -66.44
N ASN A 355 -62.85 13.01 -67.64
CA ASN A 355 -62.07 13.52 -68.77
C ASN A 355 -61.46 14.90 -68.47
N ASP A 356 -60.14 14.99 -68.33
CA ASP A 356 -59.27 16.05 -68.90
C ASP A 356 -57.81 15.83 -68.49
N PHE A 357 -57.00 15.26 -69.40
CA PHE A 357 -55.75 14.56 -69.04
C PHE A 357 -54.44 15.33 -69.28
N SER A 358 -54.48 16.59 -69.72
CA SER A 358 -53.24 17.37 -69.95
C SER A 358 -52.76 18.08 -68.67
N CYS A 359 -53.70 18.64 -67.90
CA CYS A 359 -53.39 19.46 -66.71
C CYS A 359 -53.01 18.60 -65.49
N LEU A 360 -53.56 17.39 -65.38
CA LEU A 360 -53.32 16.48 -64.26
C LEU A 360 -51.92 15.87 -64.30
N ASN A 361 -51.42 15.55 -65.50
CA ASN A 361 -50.07 15.02 -65.71
C ASN A 361 -49.01 16.07 -65.35
N ASP A 362 -49.23 17.33 -65.76
CA ASP A 362 -48.36 18.46 -65.39
C ASP A 362 -48.41 18.75 -63.88
N LEU A 363 -49.59 18.70 -63.25
CA LEU A 363 -49.75 18.89 -61.81
C LEU A 363 -49.07 17.77 -61.00
N LEU A 364 -49.16 16.52 -61.45
CA LEU A 364 -48.52 15.37 -60.82
C LEU A 364 -46.99 15.41 -60.98
N LEU A 365 -46.49 15.82 -62.14
CA LEU A 365 -45.06 16.10 -62.38
C LEU A 365 -44.57 17.26 -61.51
N LEU A 366 -45.40 18.30 -61.34
CA LEU A 366 -45.11 19.43 -60.44
C LEU A 366 -45.05 18.98 -58.98
N ILE A 367 -45.98 18.11 -58.54
CA ILE A 367 -46.00 17.55 -57.19
C ILE A 367 -44.80 16.62 -56.97
N CYS A 368 -44.45 15.74 -57.92
CA CYS A 368 -43.25 14.91 -57.84
C CYS A 368 -41.96 15.76 -57.81
N ARG A 369 -41.91 16.85 -58.59
CA ARG A 369 -40.79 17.79 -58.59
C ARG A 369 -40.72 18.59 -57.29
N GLN A 370 -41.85 18.99 -56.73
CA GLN A 370 -41.95 19.70 -55.46
C GLN A 370 -41.60 18.78 -54.28
N VAL A 371 -42.08 17.54 -54.28
CA VAL A 371 -41.78 16.50 -53.28
C VAL A 371 -40.31 16.08 -53.36
N SER A 372 -39.76 15.91 -54.57
CA SER A 372 -38.32 15.66 -54.77
C SER A 372 -37.47 16.83 -54.27
N HIS A 373 -37.89 18.07 -54.53
CA HIS A 373 -37.19 19.26 -54.05
C HIS A 373 -37.26 19.38 -52.52
N THR A 374 -38.42 19.15 -51.88
CA THR A 374 -38.56 19.21 -50.42
C THR A 374 -37.84 18.07 -49.70
N LEU A 375 -37.86 16.85 -50.25
CA LEU A 375 -37.04 15.74 -49.76
C LEU A 375 -35.55 16.04 -49.91
N SER A 376 -35.12 16.63 -51.02
CA SER A 376 -33.72 17.03 -51.23
C SER A 376 -33.25 18.04 -50.17
N HIS A 377 -34.07 19.05 -49.87
CA HIS A 377 -33.78 20.00 -48.78
C HIS A 377 -33.74 19.31 -47.42
N LEU A 378 -34.62 18.34 -47.16
CA LEU A 378 -34.62 17.55 -45.93
C LEU A 378 -33.36 16.67 -45.80
N TYR A 379 -32.92 16.01 -46.88
CA TYR A 379 -31.68 15.23 -46.88
C TYR A 379 -30.46 16.11 -46.64
N TRP A 380 -30.37 17.25 -47.33
CA TRP A 380 -29.28 18.20 -47.09
C TRP A 380 -29.31 18.78 -45.68
N ALA A 381 -30.48 19.09 -45.13
CA ALA A 381 -30.62 19.53 -43.74
C ALA A 381 -30.15 18.46 -42.75
N LEU A 382 -30.51 17.19 -42.95
CA LEU A 382 -30.08 16.07 -42.09
C LEU A 382 -28.58 15.79 -42.21
N ILE A 383 -28.01 15.82 -43.43
CA ILE A 383 -26.57 15.65 -43.66
C ILE A 383 -25.79 16.78 -43.00
N VAL A 384 -26.19 18.04 -43.23
CA VAL A 384 -25.54 19.21 -42.63
C VAL A 384 -25.65 19.17 -41.11
N PHE A 385 -26.80 18.80 -40.56
CA PHE A 385 -26.99 18.67 -39.12
C PHE A 385 -26.08 17.59 -38.51
N MET A 386 -25.95 16.42 -39.15
CA MET A 386 -25.04 15.36 -38.71
C MET A 386 -23.56 15.77 -38.81
N LEU A 387 -23.19 16.49 -39.88
CA LEU A 387 -21.84 17.05 -40.03
C LEU A 387 -21.54 18.14 -38.99
N LEU A 388 -22.52 18.97 -38.63
CA LEU A 388 -22.38 19.99 -37.59
C LEU A 388 -22.21 19.37 -36.19
N ILE A 389 -22.94 18.30 -35.88
CA ILE A 389 -22.73 17.52 -34.65
C ILE A 389 -21.30 16.97 -34.63
N MET A 390 -20.83 16.43 -35.75
CA MET A 390 -19.47 15.89 -35.89
C MET A 390 -18.38 16.99 -35.78
N MET A 391 -18.61 18.19 -36.31
CA MET A 391 -17.67 19.32 -36.18
C MET A 391 -17.67 19.93 -34.79
N SER A 392 -18.84 20.13 -34.17
CA SER A 392 -18.98 20.66 -32.82
C SER A 392 -18.27 19.78 -31.79
N THR A 393 -18.34 18.46 -31.97
CA THR A 393 -17.64 17.47 -31.14
C THR A 393 -16.20 17.18 -31.63
N GLY A 394 -15.78 17.75 -32.77
CA GLY A 394 -14.57 17.38 -33.52
C GLY A 394 -13.25 18.01 -33.04
N GLN A 395 -13.28 19.08 -32.24
CA GLN A 395 -12.08 19.69 -31.65
C GLN A 395 -11.32 18.70 -30.72
N VAL A 396 -12.06 17.86 -30.00
CA VAL A 396 -11.50 16.79 -29.15
C VAL A 396 -10.98 15.62 -30.00
N MET A 397 -11.63 15.36 -31.14
CA MET A 397 -11.29 14.31 -32.09
C MET A 397 -9.98 14.59 -32.83
N PHE A 398 -9.69 15.82 -33.26
CA PHE A 398 -8.43 16.11 -33.95
C PHE A 398 -7.19 15.77 -33.10
N LYS A 399 -7.26 16.01 -31.78
CA LYS A 399 -6.19 15.61 -30.85
C LYS A 399 -6.10 14.08 -30.71
N ARG A 400 -7.23 13.39 -30.53
CA ARG A 400 -7.27 11.92 -30.35
C ARG A 400 -6.88 11.16 -31.63
N VAL A 401 -7.38 11.58 -32.79
CA VAL A 401 -7.06 11.02 -34.09
C VAL A 401 -5.61 11.30 -34.47
N LYS A 402 -5.06 12.48 -34.15
CA LYS A 402 -3.62 12.73 -34.34
C LYS A 402 -2.77 11.78 -33.50
N THR A 403 -3.17 11.47 -32.27
CA THR A 403 -2.52 10.46 -31.43
C THR A 403 -2.64 9.06 -32.02
N VAL A 404 -3.83 8.65 -32.47
CA VAL A 404 -4.05 7.34 -33.13
C VAL A 404 -3.23 7.20 -34.40
N ILE A 405 -3.21 8.22 -35.27
CA ILE A 405 -2.39 8.26 -36.48
C ILE A 405 -0.90 8.19 -36.12
N SER A 406 -0.47 8.86 -35.05
CA SER A 406 0.91 8.75 -34.55
C SER A 406 1.24 7.33 -34.09
N ILE A 407 0.35 6.68 -33.33
CA ILE A 407 0.56 5.29 -32.87
C ILE A 407 0.62 4.33 -34.06
N ILE A 408 -0.29 4.46 -35.03
CA ILE A 408 -0.31 3.66 -36.25
C ILE A 408 0.99 3.88 -37.04
N LYS A 409 1.46 5.13 -37.16
CA LYS A 409 2.72 5.45 -37.83
C LYS A 409 3.91 4.79 -37.12
N THR A 410 3.99 4.89 -35.79
CA THR A 410 5.03 4.23 -35.00
C THR A 410 4.99 2.71 -35.14
N ALA A 411 3.79 2.09 -35.16
CA ALA A 411 3.65 0.65 -35.35
C ALA A 411 4.05 0.19 -36.76
N ILE A 412 3.74 0.99 -37.78
CA ILE A 412 4.16 0.75 -39.18
C ILE A 412 5.68 0.88 -39.31
N ASP A 413 6.29 1.86 -38.64
CA ASP A 413 7.73 2.08 -38.68
C ASP A 413 8.49 0.98 -37.92
N ALA A 414 7.99 0.53 -36.76
CA ALA A 414 8.53 -0.63 -36.03
C ALA A 414 8.45 -1.93 -36.86
N SER A 415 7.33 -2.15 -37.55
CA SER A 415 7.16 -3.32 -38.44
C SER A 415 8.10 -3.31 -39.65
N LYS A 416 8.63 -2.14 -40.04
CA LYS A 416 9.62 -2.01 -41.12
C LYS A 416 11.05 -2.28 -40.65
N GLU A 417 11.37 -2.03 -39.39
CA GLU A 417 12.69 -2.35 -38.81
C GLU A 417 12.85 -3.86 -38.60
N ASP A 418 11.84 -4.55 -38.07
CA ASP A 418 11.82 -6.03 -37.94
C ASP A 418 11.91 -6.75 -39.30
N GLY A 419 11.47 -6.12 -40.38
CA GLY A 419 11.57 -6.64 -41.74
C GLY A 419 12.96 -6.50 -42.37
N LYS A 420 13.83 -5.63 -41.82
CA LYS A 420 15.21 -5.44 -42.28
C LYS A 420 16.20 -6.36 -41.56
N GLU A 421 16.03 -6.62 -40.27
CA GLU A 421 16.90 -7.55 -39.52
C GLU A 421 16.79 -9.02 -39.96
N LYS A 422 15.73 -9.41 -40.69
CA LYS A 422 15.60 -10.76 -41.27
C LYS A 422 16.21 -10.92 -42.68
N LYS A 423 16.85 -9.87 -43.21
CA LYS A 423 17.41 -9.86 -44.57
C LYS A 423 18.92 -9.62 -44.66
N ASP A 424 19.58 -9.40 -43.53
CA ASP A 424 21.03 -9.53 -43.36
C ASP A 424 21.32 -10.79 -42.52
#